data_AF-A0A258IMH0-F1
#
_entry.id   AF-A0A258IMH0-F1
#
_cell.length_a   1.000
_cell.length_b   1.000
_cell.length_c   1.000
_cell.angle_alpha   90.00
_cell.angle_beta   90.00
_cell.angle_gamma   90.00
#
_symmetry.space_group_name_H-M   'P 1'
#
loop_
_entity.id
_entity.type
_entity.pdbx_description
1 polymer ?
#
loop_
_entity_poly.entity_id
_entity_poly.type
_entity_poly.pdbx_seq_one_letter_code
_entity_poly.pdbx_strand_id
1 'polypeptide(L)'
;MKFKIMYLEDKSKGLNGPARIGRVGSSKTGETLYYAGRSFEALRGSGLKANFRDLETGQPFWIAKARKDGGDRLYKGAGDPPVIDDDVREEYWRDVRGVPDPDLG
;
A
#
# COMPACT_ATOMS: atom_id res chain seq x y z
N MET A 1 -0.51 18.49 4.16
CA MET A 1 -0.62 17.17 3.51
C MET A 1 -0.42 16.13 4.61
N LYS A 2 -1.25 15.09 4.71
CA LYS A 2 -1.08 14.04 5.73
C LYS A 2 -0.39 12.85 5.08
N PHE A 3 0.63 12.33 5.73
CA PHE A 3 1.34 11.12 5.31
C PHE A 3 0.95 9.96 6.20
N LYS A 4 0.87 8.75 5.63
CA LYS A 4 0.61 7.50 6.35
C LYS A 4 1.44 6.40 5.73
N ILE A 5 1.86 5.43 6.54
CA ILE A 5 2.40 4.16 6.05
C ILE A 5 1.23 3.32 5.53
N MET A 6 1.29 2.98 4.25
CA MET A 6 0.23 2.26 3.57
C MET A 6 0.80 1.07 2.81
N TYR A 7 -0.06 0.08 2.60
CA TYR A 7 0.16 -1.05 1.71
C TYR A 7 -0.37 -0.71 0.33
N LEU A 8 0.42 -0.99 -0.70
CA LEU A 8 0.08 -0.77 -2.10
C LEU A 8 0.34 -2.06 -2.88
N GLU A 9 -0.66 -2.58 -3.56
CA GLU A 9 -0.54 -3.79 -4.37
C GLU A 9 -1.02 -3.52 -5.79
N ASP A 10 -0.15 -3.85 -6.74
CA ASP A 10 -0.44 -3.77 -8.17
C ASP A 10 -1.36 -4.93 -8.57
N LYS A 11 -2.54 -4.61 -9.10
CA LYS A 11 -3.53 -5.60 -9.57
C LYS A 11 -3.56 -5.73 -11.09
N SER A 12 -2.67 -5.07 -11.81
CA SER A 12 -2.62 -5.07 -13.28
C SER A 12 -2.40 -6.46 -13.88
N LYS A 13 -1.71 -7.35 -13.16
CA LYS A 13 -1.39 -8.71 -13.62
C LYS A 13 -2.19 -9.82 -12.93
N GLY A 14 -3.17 -9.49 -12.09
CA GLY A 14 -4.05 -10.50 -11.46
C GLY A 14 -4.44 -10.19 -10.02
N LEU A 15 -4.88 -11.24 -9.30
CA LEU A 15 -5.44 -11.12 -7.94
C LEU A 15 -4.39 -10.93 -6.85
N ASN A 16 -3.15 -11.39 -7.07
CA ASN A 16 -2.05 -11.33 -6.12
C ASN A 16 -0.83 -10.79 -6.85
N GLY A 17 -0.63 -9.49 -6.79
CA GLY A 17 0.50 -8.86 -7.45
C GLY A 17 1.63 -8.50 -6.49
N PRO A 18 2.71 -7.92 -7.06
CA PRO A 18 3.75 -7.26 -6.28
C PRO A 18 3.14 -6.21 -5.36
N ALA A 19 3.63 -6.17 -4.13
CA ALA A 19 3.14 -5.26 -3.12
C ALA A 19 4.28 -4.53 -2.42
N ARG A 20 3.98 -3.33 -1.92
CA ARG A 20 4.93 -2.49 -1.20
C ARG A 20 4.29 -1.89 0.05
N ILE A 21 5.10 -1.68 1.08
CA ILE A 21 4.77 -0.82 2.22
C ILE A 21 5.54 0.48 2.05
N GLY A 22 4.85 1.61 2.02
CA GLY A 22 5.47 2.89 1.71
C GLY A 22 4.77 4.10 2.30
N ARG A 23 5.46 5.25 2.26
CA ARG A 23 4.94 6.53 2.73
C ARG A 23 4.01 7.15 1.70
N VAL A 24 2.73 7.21 2.03
CA VAL A 24 1.69 7.70 1.11
C VAL A 24 1.14 9.03 1.62
N GLY A 25 1.21 10.06 0.78
CA GLY A 25 0.56 11.34 1.00
C GLY A 25 -0.89 11.29 0.52
N SER A 26 -1.80 11.98 1.19
CA SER A 26 -3.19 12.13 0.73
C SER A 26 -3.55 13.59 0.46
N SER A 27 -4.41 13.83 -0.54
CA SER A 27 -5.07 15.11 -0.74
C SER A 27 -5.91 15.51 0.49
N LYS A 28 -6.37 16.77 0.54
CA LYS A 28 -7.23 17.25 1.65
C LYS A 28 -8.54 16.46 1.75
N THR A 29 -9.11 16.05 0.61
CA THR A 29 -10.34 15.26 0.52
C THR A 29 -10.11 13.76 0.66
N GLY A 30 -8.84 13.30 0.53
CA GLY A 30 -8.48 11.88 0.57
C GLY A 30 -8.77 11.13 -0.73
N GLU A 31 -9.23 11.82 -1.78
CA GLU A 31 -9.59 11.24 -3.07
C GLU A 31 -8.38 10.87 -3.92
N THR A 32 -7.25 11.54 -3.67
CA THR A 32 -5.98 11.30 -4.37
C THR A 32 -4.90 10.91 -3.37
N LEU A 33 -4.19 9.85 -3.69
CA LEU A 33 -3.00 9.41 -2.97
C LEU A 33 -1.75 9.68 -3.81
N TYR A 34 -0.65 9.99 -3.14
CA TYR A 34 0.64 10.31 -3.74
C TYR A 34 1.70 9.39 -3.17
N TYR A 35 2.43 8.68 -4.04
CA TYR A 35 3.44 7.72 -3.64
C TYR A 35 4.50 7.56 -4.73
N ALA A 36 5.78 7.65 -4.36
CA ALA A 36 6.92 7.45 -5.28
C ALA A 36 6.82 8.24 -6.61
N GLY A 37 6.37 9.50 -6.55
CA GLY A 37 6.17 10.36 -7.73
C GLY A 37 4.89 10.08 -8.53
N ARG A 38 4.14 9.01 -8.20
CA ARG A 38 2.88 8.63 -8.84
C ARG A 38 1.67 9.17 -8.07
N SER A 39 0.57 9.33 -8.80
CA SER A 39 -0.71 9.80 -8.26
C SER A 39 -1.79 8.75 -8.51
N PHE A 40 -2.57 8.45 -7.47
CA PHE A 40 -3.60 7.43 -7.51
C PHE A 40 -4.94 8.03 -7.17
N GLU A 41 -5.97 7.69 -7.92
CA GLU A 41 -7.33 8.18 -7.71
C GLU A 41 -8.24 7.07 -7.18
N ALA A 42 -9.05 7.39 -6.18
CA ALA A 42 -9.99 6.48 -5.57
C ALA A 42 -11.06 6.00 -6.56
N LEU A 43 -11.24 4.69 -6.67
CA LEU A 43 -12.32 4.07 -7.41
C LEU A 43 -13.57 4.03 -6.51
N ARG A 44 -14.52 4.93 -6.75
CA ARG A 44 -15.78 5.03 -5.99
C ARG A 44 -16.77 3.90 -6.33
N GLY A 45 -16.38 2.65 -6.10
CA GLY A 45 -17.27 1.48 -6.18
C GLY A 45 -17.24 0.69 -7.50
N SER A 46 -16.20 0.81 -8.33
CA SER A 46 -16.16 0.19 -9.67
C SER A 46 -15.66 -1.27 -9.73
N GLY A 47 -15.60 -2.01 -8.61
CA GLY A 47 -15.55 -3.47 -8.66
C GLY A 47 -14.45 -4.15 -7.82
N LEU A 48 -14.92 -4.83 -6.77
CA LEU A 48 -14.48 -6.02 -6.01
C LEU A 48 -13.00 -6.45 -5.87
N LYS A 49 -12.01 -5.84 -6.53
CA LYS A 49 -10.61 -6.33 -6.54
C LYS A 49 -9.53 -5.24 -6.57
N ALA A 50 -9.94 -3.97 -6.67
CA ALA A 50 -9.08 -2.79 -6.58
C ALA A 50 -9.90 -1.61 -6.01
N ASN A 51 -9.23 -0.63 -5.42
CA ASN A 51 -9.86 0.55 -4.84
C ASN A 51 -9.20 1.87 -5.28
N PHE A 52 -8.06 1.80 -5.97
CA PHE A 52 -7.42 2.94 -6.61
C PHE A 52 -7.02 2.59 -8.04
N ARG A 53 -6.82 3.61 -8.87
CA ARG A 53 -6.12 3.49 -10.15
C ARG A 53 -4.94 4.45 -10.18
N ASP A 54 -3.84 4.03 -10.80
CA ASP A 54 -2.76 4.94 -11.14
C ASP A 54 -3.23 5.89 -12.25
N LEU A 55 -3.07 7.20 -12.05
CA LEU A 55 -3.48 8.22 -13.01
C LEU A 55 -2.59 8.24 -14.27
N GLU A 56 -1.35 7.79 -14.18
CA GLU A 56 -0.44 7.76 -15.33
C GLU A 56 -0.74 6.58 -16.25
N THR A 57 -0.86 5.37 -15.67
CA THR A 57 -0.98 4.13 -16.44
C THR A 57 -2.41 3.58 -16.55
N GLY A 58 -3.34 4.09 -15.76
CA GLY A 58 -4.70 3.55 -15.63
C GLY A 58 -4.76 2.18 -14.92
N GLN A 59 -3.64 1.66 -14.42
CA GLN A 59 -3.59 0.34 -13.81
C GLN A 59 -4.31 0.29 -12.46
N PRO A 60 -5.01 -0.82 -12.15
CA PRO A 60 -5.73 -0.97 -10.89
C PRO A 60 -4.77 -1.31 -9.74
N PHE A 61 -5.02 -0.70 -8.59
CA PHE A 61 -4.28 -0.92 -7.36
C PHE A 61 -5.22 -1.22 -6.19
N TRP A 62 -4.74 -2.06 -5.27
CA TRP A 62 -5.28 -2.19 -3.94
C TRP A 62 -4.39 -1.42 -2.95
N ILE A 63 -4.91 -0.32 -2.41
CA ILE A 63 -4.19 0.53 -1.46
C ILE A 63 -4.96 0.60 -0.14
N ALA A 64 -4.32 0.18 0.94
CA ALA A 64 -4.91 0.14 2.28
C ALA A 64 -3.93 0.66 3.32
N LYS A 65 -4.40 1.00 4.52
CA LYS A 65 -3.48 1.28 5.63
C LYS A 65 -2.70 0.00 5.95
N ALA A 66 -1.41 0.14 6.18
CA ALA A 66 -0.58 -0.96 6.64
C ALA A 66 -1.08 -1.44 8.02
N ARG A 67 -1.18 -2.75 8.21
CA ARG A 67 -1.80 -3.36 9.38
C ARG A 67 -0.76 -3.89 10.36
N LYS A 68 -1.11 -3.83 11.64
CA LYS A 68 -0.30 -4.38 12.73
C LYS A 68 -0.08 -5.89 12.60
N ASP A 69 -1.08 -6.63 12.13
CA ASP A 69 -0.97 -8.08 11.89
C ASP A 69 -0.33 -8.42 10.55
N GLY A 70 -0.07 -7.44 9.67
CA GLY A 70 0.61 -7.64 8.38
C GLY A 70 -0.25 -8.36 7.35
N GLY A 71 -1.53 -8.59 7.68
CA GLY A 71 -2.53 -9.17 6.78
C GLY A 71 -3.09 -8.13 5.83
N ASP A 72 -2.23 -7.40 5.13
CA ASP A 72 -2.60 -6.27 4.27
C ASP A 72 -3.17 -6.70 2.91
N ARG A 73 -2.79 -7.90 2.45
CA ARG A 73 -3.31 -8.52 1.24
C ARG A 73 -4.82 -8.77 1.33
N LEU A 74 -5.52 -8.48 0.24
CA LEU A 74 -6.95 -8.77 0.11
C LEU A 74 -7.23 -10.28 0.17
N TYR A 75 -6.37 -11.09 -0.44
CA TYR A 75 -6.41 -12.55 -0.38
C TYR A 75 -5.29 -13.07 0.53
N LYS A 76 -5.67 -13.60 1.70
CA LYS A 76 -4.72 -14.12 2.70
C LYS A 76 -4.00 -15.37 2.19
N GLY A 77 -2.70 -15.48 2.51
CA GLY A 77 -1.90 -16.68 2.22
C GLY A 77 -1.47 -16.85 0.76
N ALA A 78 -1.63 -15.83 -0.09
CA ALA A 78 -1.23 -15.86 -1.50
C ALA A 78 -0.29 -14.70 -1.85
N GLY A 79 0.71 -14.96 -2.68
CA GLY A 79 1.69 -13.97 -3.14
C GLY A 79 2.85 -13.73 -2.19
N ASP A 80 3.89 -13.06 -2.69
CA ASP A 80 5.11 -12.79 -1.95
C ASP A 80 4.90 -11.75 -0.83
N PRO A 81 5.75 -11.71 0.21
CA PRO A 81 5.75 -10.62 1.17
C PRO A 81 5.90 -9.25 0.47
N PRO A 82 5.24 -8.18 0.97
CA PRO A 82 5.44 -6.85 0.40
C PRO A 82 6.87 -6.36 0.64
N VAL A 83 7.43 -5.65 -0.33
CA VAL A 83 8.70 -4.95 -0.15
C VAL A 83 8.47 -3.70 0.70
N ILE A 84 9.19 -3.57 1.81
CA ILE A 84 9.10 -2.39 2.67
C ILE A 84 10.12 -1.36 2.20
N ASP A 85 9.67 -0.14 1.88
CA ASP A 85 10.55 0.96 1.51
C ASP A 85 11.50 1.34 2.66
N ASP A 86 12.76 1.62 2.32
CA ASP A 86 13.80 1.90 3.31
C ASP A 86 13.46 3.12 4.19
N ASP A 87 12.79 4.14 3.63
CA ASP A 87 12.42 5.37 4.34
C ASP A 87 11.29 5.19 5.37
N VAL A 88 10.59 4.06 5.35
CA VAL A 88 9.54 3.71 6.31
C VAL A 88 9.83 2.45 7.10
N ARG A 89 10.89 1.69 6.80
CA ARG A 89 11.14 0.38 7.41
C ARG A 89 11.14 0.43 8.93
N GLU A 90 11.93 1.33 9.51
CA GLU A 90 12.01 1.49 10.97
C GLU A 90 10.66 1.90 11.58
N GLU A 91 10.00 2.92 11.01
CA GLU A 91 8.70 3.42 11.47
C GLU A 91 7.61 2.34 11.34
N TYR A 92 7.63 1.54 10.27
CA TYR A 92 6.69 0.45 10.06
C TYR A 92 6.82 -0.63 11.13
N TRP A 93 8.04 -1.11 11.38
CA TRP A 93 8.26 -2.15 12.39
C TRP A 93 7.95 -1.64 13.81
N ARG A 94 8.43 -0.45 14.16
CA ARG A 94 8.24 0.15 15.49
C ARG A 94 6.79 0.58 15.76
N ASP A 95 6.21 1.36 14.86
CA ASP A 95 4.93 2.06 15.12
C ASP A 95 3.71 1.32 14.56
N VAL A 96 3.85 0.61 13.44
CA VAL A 96 2.73 -0.14 12.83
C VAL A 96 2.67 -1.56 13.37
N ARG A 97 3.77 -2.31 13.28
CA ARG A 97 3.85 -3.72 13.71
C ARG A 97 4.02 -3.83 15.23
N GLY A 98 4.76 -2.92 15.85
CA GLY A 98 5.07 -2.96 17.26
C GLY A 98 5.96 -4.13 17.66
N VAL A 99 6.82 -4.58 16.72
CA VAL A 99 7.78 -5.66 16.93
C VAL A 99 9.12 -5.27 16.31
N PRO A 100 10.25 -5.84 16.76
CA PRO A 100 11.56 -5.57 16.16
C PRO A 100 11.57 -5.88 14.66
N ASP A 101 12.33 -5.11 13.91
CA ASP A 101 12.61 -5.40 12.52
C ASP A 101 13.41 -6.71 12.45
N PRO A 102 12.90 -7.76 11.75
CA PRO A 102 13.58 -9.04 11.65
C PRO A 102 14.95 -8.96 10.97
N ASP A 103 15.21 -7.91 10.17
CA ASP A 103 16.48 -7.74 9.47
C ASP A 103 17.53 -6.95 10.30
N LEU A 104 17.14 -6.36 11.44
CA LEU A 104 18.03 -5.52 12.25
C LEU A 104 18.66 -6.21 13.47
N GLY A 105 18.32 -7.47 13.76
CA GLY A 105 19.01 -8.29 14.77
C GLY A 105 18.80 -7.86 16.22
#